data_AF-A0A0Q5N6J0-F1
#
_entry.id   AF-A0A0Q5N6J0-F1
#
_cell.length_a   1.000
_cell.length_b   1.000
_cell.length_c   1.000
_cell.angle_alpha   90.00
_cell.angle_beta   90.00
_cell.angle_gamma   90.00
#
_symmetry.space_group_name_H-M   'P 1'
#
loop_
_entity.id
_entity.type
_entity.pdbx_description
1 polymer ?
#
loop_
_entity_poly.entity_id
_entity_poly.type
_entity_poly.pdbx_seq_one_letter_code
_entity_poly.pdbx_strand_id
1 'polypeptide(L)' 'MEQNYLQLNQITAYKKSFHLSNLIWEITSNWDSFAKYTIGQQFVRAIDSISANLAEGFGRYHKKDKIKF' A
#
# COMPACT_ATOMS: atom_id res chain seq x y z
N MET A 1 -32.24 -6.07 8.44
CA MET A 1 -30.83 -6.45 8.74
C MET A 1 -29.94 -5.46 8.02
N GLU A 2 -29.14 -4.68 8.73
CA GLU A 2 -28.10 -3.87 8.08
C GLU A 2 -27.13 -4.79 7.34
N GLN A 3 -26.93 -4.55 6.05
CA GLN A 3 -25.87 -5.24 5.32
C GLN A 3 -24.53 -4.67 5.78
N ASN A 4 -23.78 -5.48 6.52
CA ASN A 4 -22.44 -5.12 6.96
C ASN A 4 -21.45 -5.46 5.85
N TYR A 5 -21.17 -4.49 4.98
CA TYR A 5 -20.19 -4.65 3.91
C TYR A 5 -18.77 -4.62 4.48
N LEU A 6 -17.93 -5.53 3.99
CA LEU A 6 -16.49 -5.48 4.26
C LEU A 6 -15.94 -4.12 3.86
N GLN A 7 -15.14 -3.52 4.73
CA GLN A 7 -14.44 -2.25 4.52
C GLN A 7 -12.95 -2.50 4.24
N LEU A 8 -12.30 -1.61 3.50
CA LEU A 8 -10.87 -1.75 3.17
C LEU A 8 -9.99 -1.83 4.43
N ASN A 9 -10.34 -1.04 5.45
CA ASN A 9 -9.69 -1.04 6.75
C ASN A 9 -10.02 -2.30 7.60
N GLN A 10 -10.67 -3.32 7.05
CA GLN A 10 -10.78 -4.64 7.68
C GLN A 10 -9.85 -5.66 7.02
N ILE A 11 -9.21 -5.30 5.90
CA ILE A 11 -8.23 -6.15 5.22
C ILE A 11 -6.88 -6.04 5.94
N THR A 12 -6.48 -7.13 6.61
CA THR A 12 -5.22 -7.20 7.34
C THR A 12 -4.00 -6.92 6.45
N ALA A 13 -4.01 -7.42 5.21
CA ALA A 13 -2.93 -7.16 4.26
C ALA A 13 -2.77 -5.66 3.95
N TYR A 14 -3.89 -4.95 3.75
CA TYR A 14 -3.90 -3.51 3.50
C TYR A 14 -3.33 -2.72 4.69
N LYS A 15 -3.79 -3.02 5.92
CA LYS A 15 -3.25 -2.36 7.12
C LYS A 15 -1.75 -2.56 7.25
N LYS A 16 -1.29 -3.80 7.09
CA LYS A 16 0.12 -4.14 7.25
C LYS A 16 0.99 -3.43 6.21
N SER A 17 0.57 -3.41 4.94
CA SER A 17 1.33 -2.72 3.90
C SER A 17 1.28 -1.20 4.04
N PHE A 18 0.15 -0.64 4.50
CA PHE A 18 0.05 0.79 4.80
C PHE A 18 0.97 1.20 5.95
N HIS A 19 0.99 0.45 7.06
CA HIS A 19 1.92 0.71 8.16
C HIS A 19 3.38 0.51 7.75
N LEU A 20 3.66 -0.48 6.90
CA LEU A 20 4.98 -0.67 6.32
C LEU A 20 5.40 0.56 5.49
N SER A 21 4.48 1.13 4.71
CA SER A 21 4.71 2.35 3.94
C SER A 21 5.16 3.49 4.86
N ASN A 22 4.41 3.76 5.94
CA ASN A 22 4.77 4.80 6.92
C ASN A 22 6.16 4.57 7.52
N LEU A 23 6.47 3.33 7.92
CA LEU A 23 7.78 2.99 8.47
C LEU A 23 8.91 3.23 7.45
N ILE A 24 8.71 2.83 6.19
CA ILE A 24 9.71 3.04 5.14
C ILE A 24 9.90 4.53 4.84
N TRP A 25 8.81 5.31 4.83
CA TRP A 25 8.87 6.76 4.73
C TRP A 25 9.72 7.38 5.86
N GLU A 26 9.50 6.98 7.11
CA GLU A 26 10.29 7.45 8.26
C GLU A 26 11.78 7.11 8.11
N ILE A 27 12.10 5.88 7.68
CA ILE A 27 13.49 5.44 7.50
C ILE A 27 14.16 6.20 6.35
N THR A 28 13.56 6.22 5.16
CA THR A 28 14.15 6.81 3.95
C THR A 28 14.22 8.34 4.00
N SER A 29 13.33 9.00 4.75
CA SER A 29 13.40 10.44 4.97
C SER A 29 14.69 10.87 5.69
N ASN A 30 15.30 9.97 6.46
CA ASN A 30 16.55 10.22 7.18
C ASN A 30 17.81 9.86 6.38
N TRP A 31 17.67 9.31 5.17
CA TRP A 31 18.83 8.98 4.34
C TRP A 31 19.52 10.23 3.79
N ASP A 32 20.81 10.09 3.51
CA ASP A 32 21.60 11.09 2.80
C ASP A 32 21.04 11.31 1.38
N SER A 33 21.34 12.46 0.79
CA SER A 33 20.77 12.86 -0.49
C SER A 33 21.03 11.85 -1.60
N PHE A 34 22.22 11.25 -1.67
CA PHE A 34 22.53 10.33 -2.77
C PHE A 34 21.68 9.06 -2.69
N ALA A 35 21.66 8.39 -1.53
CA ALA A 35 20.83 7.19 -1.36
C ALA A 35 19.32 7.50 -1.48
N LYS A 36 18.87 8.61 -0.88
CA LYS A 36 17.47 9.05 -0.90
C LYS A 36 16.95 9.26 -2.32
N TYR A 37 17.68 10.04 -3.13
CA TYR A 37 17.23 10.41 -4.49
C TYR A 37 17.51 9.35 -5.55
N THR A 38 18.34 8.34 -5.25
CA THR A 38 18.58 7.21 -6.17
C THR A 38 17.65 6.04 -5.84
N ILE A 39 18.01 5.22 -4.85
CA ILE A 39 17.29 4.00 -4.53
C ILE A 39 16.13 4.24 -3.55
N GLY A 40 16.23 5.26 -2.70
CA GLY A 40 15.21 5.59 -1.70
C GLY A 40 13.85 5.90 -2.32
N GLN A 41 13.81 6.76 -3.35
CA GLN A 41 12.56 7.07 -4.05
C GLN A 41 11.93 5.83 -4.71
N GLN A 42 12.74 4.97 -5.33
CA GLN A 42 12.23 3.75 -5.95
C GLN A 42 11.71 2.77 -4.89
N PHE A 43 12.39 2.69 -3.75
CA PHE A 43 11.99 1.84 -2.64
C PHE A 43 10.68 2.30 -2.01
N VAL A 44 10.53 3.60 -1.71
CA VAL A 44 9.28 4.18 -1.22
C VAL A 44 8.13 3.89 -2.18
N ARG A 45 8.30 4.17 -3.48
CA ARG A 45 7.28 3.89 -4.50
C ARG A 45 6.88 2.42 -4.55
N ALA A 46 7.84 1.51 -4.47
CA ALA A 46 7.56 0.08 -4.49
C ALA A 46 6.74 -0.35 -3.27
N ILE A 47 7.08 0.14 -2.08
CA ILE A 47 6.40 -0.22 -0.83
C ILE A 47 4.99 0.39 -0.80
N ASP A 48 4.84 1.66 -1.13
CA ASP A 48 3.55 2.35 -1.19
C ASP A 48 2.59 1.64 -2.16
N SER A 49 3.13 1.13 -3.28
CA SER A 49 2.35 0.45 -4.32
C SER A 49 1.61 -0.80 -3.81
N ILE A 50 2.09 -1.44 -2.74
CA ILE A 50 1.45 -2.64 -2.18
C ILE A 50 0.09 -2.26 -1.59
N SER A 51 0.04 -1.21 -0.77
CA SER A 51 -1.23 -0.76 -0.16
C SER A 51 -2.17 -0.14 -1.20
N ALA A 52 -1.61 0.55 -2.20
CA ALA A 52 -2.36 1.12 -3.31
C ALA A 52 -3.04 0.04 -4.18
N ASN A 53 -2.31 -1.01 -4.60
CA ASN A 53 -2.89 -2.11 -5.39
C ASN A 53 -3.97 -2.86 -4.59
N LEU A 54 -3.77 -3.08 -3.28
CA LEU A 54 -4.80 -3.69 -2.43
C LEU A 54 -6.07 -2.83 -2.35
N ALA A 55 -5.92 -1.51 -2.22
CA ALA A 55 -7.04 -0.57 -2.22
C ALA A 55 -7.76 -0.54 -3.58
N GLU A 56 -6.99 -0.53 -4.67
CA GLU A 56 -7.54 -0.54 -6.04
C GLU A 56 -8.29 -1.85 -6.33
N GLY A 57 -7.67 -2.99 -6.06
CA GLY A 57 -8.28 -4.31 -6.19
C GLY A 57 -9.53 -4.46 -5.31
N PHE A 58 -9.52 -3.91 -4.10
CA PHE A 58 -10.70 -3.90 -3.23
C PHE A 58 -11.89 -3.16 -3.87
N GLY A 59 -11.63 -2.00 -4.50
CA GLY A 59 -12.63 -1.17 -5.16
C GLY A 59 -13.16 -1.71 -6.49
N ARG A 60 -12.55 -2.75 -7.08
CA ARG A 60 -13.07 -3.35 -8.32
C ARG A 60 -14.38 -4.11 -8.07
N TYR A 61 -15.29 -4.10 -9.03
CA TYR A 61 -16.59 -4.78 -8.90
C TYR A 61 -16.47 -6.30 -9.14
N HIS A 62 -15.77 -6.72 -10.21
CA HIS A 62 -15.67 -8.13 -10.58
C HIS A 62 -14.44 -8.82 -9.96
N LYS A 63 -14.63 -10.07 -9.52
CA LYS A 63 -13.56 -10.90 -8.91
C LYS A 63 -12.31 -11.02 -9.79
N LYS A 64 -12.48 -11.19 -11.11
CA LYS A 64 -11.35 -11.29 -12.05
C LYS A 64 -10.52 -10.02 -12.12
N ASP A 65 -11.12 -8.85 -11.93
CA ASP A 65 -10.39 -7.60 -11.90
C ASP A 65 -9.69 -7.40 -10.57
N LYS A 66 -10.28 -7.84 -9.44
CA LYS A 66 -9.60 -7.83 -8.13
C LYS A 66 -8.27 -8.56 -8.15
N ILE A 67 -8.20 -9.71 -8.84
CA ILE A 67 -7.03 -10.59 -8.88
C ILE A 67 -5.87 -10.03 -9.73
N LYS A 68 -6.14 -9.03 -10.58
CA LYS A 68 -5.09 -8.37 -11.40
C LYS A 68 -4.23 -7.40 -10.59
N PHE A 69 -4.71 -6.99 -9.42
CA PHE A 69 -4.05 -6.09 -8.47
C PHE A 69 -3.58 -6.89 -7.25
#